data_AF-A0AAU2X5H3-F1
#
_entry.id   AF-A0AAU2X5H3-F1
#
_cell.length_a   1.000
_cell.length_b   1.000
_cell.length_c   1.000
_cell.angle_alpha   90.00
_cell.angle_beta   90.00
_cell.angle_gamma   90.00
#
_symmetry.space_group_name_H-M   'P 1'
#
loop_
_entity.id
_entity.type
_entity.pdbx_description
1 polymer ?
#
loop_
_entity_poly.entity_id
_entity_poly.type
_entity_poly.pdbx_seq_one_letter_code
_entity_poly.pdbx_strand_id
1 'polypeptide(L)' 'MAKKKAPKSKAGKFIGLGMQVFGAIGVMKQIKEARGKHDKLEMTDAIISAAAVITGFALLIRSLREEQEEALEIEGL' A
#
# COMPACT_ATOMS: atom_id res chain seq x y z
N MET A 1 -3.89 17.68 -16.89
CA MET A 1 -3.37 18.09 -15.57
C MET A 1 -2.25 17.15 -15.17
N ALA A 2 -1.00 17.63 -15.13
CA ALA A 2 0.15 16.80 -14.77
C ALA A 2 0.12 16.49 -13.27
N LYS A 3 -0.03 15.21 -12.89
CA LYS A 3 0.16 14.76 -11.51
C LYS A 3 1.63 14.99 -11.14
N LYS A 4 1.87 15.99 -10.29
CA LYS A 4 3.18 16.33 -9.74
C LYS A 4 3.73 15.09 -9.03
N LYS A 5 4.71 14.40 -9.63
CA LYS A 5 5.42 13.29 -8.97
C LYS A 5 6.09 13.89 -7.74
N ALA A 6 5.62 13.51 -6.55
CA ALA A 6 6.23 13.93 -5.28
C ALA A 6 7.71 13.52 -5.30
N PRO A 7 8.61 14.32 -4.68
CA PRO A 7 10.04 14.04 -4.71
C PRO A 7 10.33 12.61 -4.21
N LYS A 8 11.02 11.80 -5.02
CA LYS A 8 11.48 10.42 -4.73
C LYS A 8 12.51 10.45 -3.57
N SER A 9 12.11 10.85 -2.37
CA SER A 9 12.99 10.98 -1.21
C SER A 9 12.86 9.77 -0.29
N LYS A 10 13.96 9.42 0.40
CA LYS A 10 13.97 8.31 1.37
C LYS A 10 12.87 8.48 2.43
N ALA A 11 12.57 9.72 2.84
CA ALA A 11 11.50 10.04 3.79
C ALA A 11 10.10 9.66 3.27
N GLY A 12 9.83 9.86 1.96
CA GLY A 12 8.56 9.45 1.34
C GLY A 12 8.32 7.94 1.38
N LYS A 13 9.40 7.13 1.26
CA LYS A 13 9.32 5.68 1.39
C LYS A 13 8.97 5.23 2.82
N PHE A 14 9.62 5.81 3.83
CA PHE A 14 9.34 5.48 5.24
C PHE A 14 7.90 5.83 5.63
N ILE A 15 7.40 6.99 5.22
CA ILE A 15 6.01 7.39 5.48
C ILE A 15 5.03 6.46 4.74
N GLY A 16 5.30 6.15 3.46
CA GLY A 16 4.46 5.25 2.68
C GLY A 16 4.39 3.83 3.25
N LEU A 17 5.53 3.30 3.73
CA LEU A 17 5.59 2.00 4.40
C LEU A 17 4.81 2.02 5.73
N GLY A 18 4.98 3.09 6.52
CA GLY A 18 4.26 3.27 7.78
C GLY A 18 2.74 3.35 7.60
N MET A 19 2.28 4.09 6.60
CA MET A 19 0.85 4.13 6.24
C MET A 19 0.31 2.76 5.84
N GLN A 20 1.07 1.95 5.11
CA GLN A 20 0.59 0.63 4.70
C GLN A 20 0.52 -0.37 5.84
N VAL A 21 1.52 -0.39 6.73
CA VAL A 21 1.46 -1.23 7.94
C VAL A 21 0.26 -0.83 8.80
N PHE A 22 0.03 0.47 8.99
CA PHE A 22 -1.14 0.97 9.71
C PHE A 22 -2.47 0.55 9.05
N GLY A 23 -2.57 0.69 7.73
CA GLY A 23 -3.73 0.25 6.95
C GLY A 23 -4.01 -1.24 7.09
N ALA A 24 -2.97 -2.09 7.00
CA ALA A 24 -3.10 -3.53 7.16
C ALA A 24 -3.61 -3.94 8.55
N ILE A 25 -3.11 -3.30 9.61
CA ILE A 25 -3.57 -3.52 10.99
C ILE A 25 -5.05 -3.11 11.14
N GLY A 26 -5.44 -1.98 10.56
CA GLY A 26 -6.82 -1.50 10.57
C GLY A 26 -7.80 -2.48 9.92
N VAL A 27 -7.46 -3.00 8.74
CA VAL A 27 -8.26 -4.01 8.04
C VAL A 27 -8.39 -5.29 8.88
N MET A 28 -7.31 -5.74 9.50
CA MET A 28 -7.35 -6.94 10.35
C MET A 28 -8.32 -6.79 11.53
N LYS A 29 -8.37 -5.60 12.14
CA LYS A 29 -9.34 -5.29 13.20
C LYS A 29 -10.79 -5.29 12.68
N GLN A 30 -11.05 -4.63 11.56
CA GLN A 30 -12.38 -4.60 10.93
C GLN A 30 -12.88 -6.00 10.60
N ILE A 31 -12.03 -6.85 10.00
CA ILE A 31 -12.40 -8.25 9.71
C ILE A 31 -12.73 -9.00 11.00
N LYS A 32 -11.93 -8.83 12.07
CA LYS A 32 -12.18 -9.49 13.36
C LYS A 32 -13.52 -9.04 13.96
N GLU A 33 -13.82 -7.74 13.89
CA GLU A 33 -15.02 -7.15 14.45
C GLU A 33 -16.28 -7.53 13.66
N ALA A 34 -16.22 -7.43 12.34
CA ALA A 34 -17.29 -7.88 11.43
C ALA A 34 -17.61 -9.36 11.61
N ARG A 35 -16.58 -10.22 11.77
CA ARG A 35 -16.77 -11.65 12.07
C ARG A 35 -17.41 -11.87 13.43
N GLY A 36 -17.00 -11.13 14.45
CA GLY A 36 -17.55 -11.25 15.80
C GLY A 36 -19.00 -10.82 15.92
N LYS A 37 -19.40 -9.80 15.16
CA LYS A 37 -20.77 -9.26 15.15
C LYS A 37 -21.70 -9.92 14.13
N HIS A 38 -21.18 -10.83 13.29
CA HIS A 38 -21.89 -11.39 12.12
C HIS A 38 -22.46 -10.32 11.18
N ASP A 39 -21.82 -9.16 11.12
CA ASP A 39 -22.25 -8.04 10.27
C ASP A 39 -21.75 -8.24 8.83
N LYS A 40 -22.68 -8.65 7.95
CA LYS A 40 -22.36 -8.93 6.53
C LYS A 40 -22.00 -7.67 5.74
N LEU A 41 -22.53 -6.52 6.11
CA LEU A 41 -22.24 -5.25 5.45
C LEU A 41 -20.81 -4.81 5.79
N GLU A 42 -20.46 -4.84 7.07
CA GLU A 42 -19.10 -4.51 7.54
C GLU A 42 -18.06 -5.52 7.00
N MET A 43 -18.42 -6.81 6.90
CA MET A 43 -17.53 -7.82 6.31
C MET A 43 -17.22 -7.53 4.83
N THR A 44 -18.18 -7.00 4.08
CA THR A 44 -17.99 -6.63 2.67
C THR A 44 -17.08 -5.40 2.55
N ASP A 45 -17.30 -4.38 3.39
CA ASP A 45 -16.42 -3.20 3.45
C ASP A 45 -14.99 -3.58 3.84
N ALA A 46 -14.83 -4.50 4.79
CA ALA A 46 -13.54 -5.02 5.21
C ALA A 46 -12.81 -5.76 4.06
N ILE A 47 -13.52 -6.48 3.20
CA ILE A 47 -12.95 -7.13 2.01
C ILE A 47 -12.47 -6.08 1.00
N ILE A 48 -13.28 -5.04 0.74
CA ILE A 48 -12.91 -3.95 -0.17
C ILE A 48 -11.67 -3.22 0.37
N SER A 49 -11.65 -2.94 1.67
CA SER A 49 -10.51 -2.32 2.35
C SER A 49 -9.26 -3.19 2.30
N ALA A 50 -9.38 -4.52 2.46
CA ALA A 50 -8.27 -5.45 2.30
C ALA A 50 -7.69 -5.41 0.87
N ALA A 51 -8.55 -5.41 -0.15
CA ALA A 51 -8.13 -5.30 -1.54
C ALA A 51 -7.38 -3.99 -1.83
N ALA A 52 -7.84 -2.87 -1.23
CA ALA A 52 -7.17 -1.59 -1.35
C ALA A 52 -5.77 -1.60 -0.73
N VAL A 53 -5.60 -2.20 0.46
CA VAL A 53 -4.28 -2.37 1.11
C VAL A 53 -3.34 -3.21 0.23
N ILE A 54 -3.81 -4.34 -0.29
CA ILE A 54 -3.02 -5.22 -1.18
C ILE A 54 -2.56 -4.44 -2.42
N THR A 55 -3.47 -3.68 -3.04
CA THR A 55 -3.16 -2.86 -4.21
C THR A 55 -2.13 -1.78 -3.86
N GLY A 56 -2.26 -1.15 -2.69
CA GLY A 56 -1.29 -0.19 -2.18
C GLY A 56 0.11 -0.76 -2.05
N PHE A 57 0.24 -1.96 -1.46
CA PHE A 57 1.51 -2.68 -1.41
C PHE A 57 2.05 -3.05 -2.79
N ALA A 58 1.20 -3.51 -3.71
CA ALA A 58 1.60 -3.84 -5.08
C ALA A 58 2.18 -2.61 -5.81
N LEU A 59 1.55 -1.44 -5.65
CA LEU A 59 2.03 -0.18 -6.22
C LEU A 59 3.36 0.27 -5.60
N LEU A 60 3.54 0.10 -4.29
CA LEU A 60 4.83 0.37 -3.63
C LEU A 60 5.93 -0.54 -4.18
N ILE A 61 5.69 -1.86 -4.26
CA ILE A 61 6.66 -2.82 -4.80
C ILE A 61 6.99 -2.52 -6.27
N ARG A 62 5.99 -2.21 -7.10
CA ARG A 62 6.21 -1.81 -8.49
C ARG A 62 7.13 -0.59 -8.57
N SER A 63 6.89 0.41 -7.73
CA SER A 63 7.70 1.62 -7.70
C SER A 63 9.14 1.35 -7.25
N LEU A 64 9.34 0.45 -6.29
CA LEU A 64 10.68 0.02 -5.86
C LEU A 64 11.42 -0.78 -6.93
N ARG A 65 10.71 -1.57 -7.74
CA ARG A 65 11.30 -2.31 -8.86
C ARG A 65 11.72 -1.38 -9.99
N GLU A 66 10.85 -0.45 -10.40
CA GLU A 66 11.16 0.55 -11.43
C GLU A 66 12.39 1.38 -11.06
N GLU A 67 12.53 1.79 -9.80
CA GLU A 67 13.72 2.51 -9.35
C GLU A 67 15.01 1.67 -9.36
N GLN A 68 14.93 0.36 -9.14
CA GLN A 68 16.11 -0.53 -9.20
C GLN A 68 16.54 -0.81 -10.64
N GLU A 69 15.59 -0.99 -11.55
CA GLU A 69 15.86 -1.16 -12.98
C GLU A 69 16.49 0.13 -13.56
N GLU A 70 15.98 1.32 -13.20
CA GLU A 70 16.60 2.62 -13.53
C GLU A 70 18.05 2.73 -13.00
N ALA A 71 18.34 2.21 -11.80
CA ALA A 71 19.68 2.27 -11.22
C ALA A 71 20.68 1.30 -11.87
N LEU A 72 20.22 0.10 -12.25
CA LEU A 72 21.02 -0.92 -12.92
C LEU A 72 21.46 -0.50 -14.34
N GLU A 73 20.62 0.25 -15.06
CA GLU A 73 21.01 0.83 -16.36
C GLU A 73 22.08 1.92 -16.25
N ILE A 74 22.15 2.63 -15.12
CA ILE A 74 23.11 3.71 -14.89
C ILE A 74 24.49 3.17 -14.46
N GLU A 75 24.55 2.06 -13.73
CA GLU A 75 25.83 1.40 -13.35
C GLU A 75 26.42 0.51 -14.46
N GLY A 76 25.63 0.15 -15.47
CA GLY A 76 26.06 -0.68 -16.60
C GLY A 76 26.76 0.06 -17.74
N LEU A 77 27.17 1.33 -17.54
CA LEU A 77 27.79 2.21 -18.54
C LEU A 77 29.18 2.68 -18.09
#